data_AF-A0A521Z909-F1
#
_entry.id   AF-A0A521Z909-F1
#
_cell.length_a   1.000
_cell.length_b   1.000
_cell.length_c   1.000
_cell.angle_alpha   90.00
_cell.angle_beta   90.00
_cell.angle_gamma   90.00
#
_symmetry.space_group_name_H-M   'P 1'
#
loop_
_entity.id
_entity.type
_entity.pdbx_description
1 polymer ?
#
loop_
_entity_poly.entity_id
_entity_poly.type
_entity_poly.pdbx_seq_one_letter_code
_entity_poly.pdbx_strand_id
1 'polypeptide(L)'
;MADQNITTTKTNTLAIAGLITAFFLPLVGLICSIIGLTQINKRKERGRGLAISGIVVSILVGIAQLITLVIVVAAMNSGVTLTTYRDNTIGYSVKYPEGWNIAPQNVEGVQGIIIKKEYKQTGKSYGQIEVGYFAPPANGYSQDILQATADGIKKSNKNTTVLYENKSSANGLSTLTLLTTYDGETGKIKAKTTIMLKKDNALFVISTQAPEENWDKYSDSFDEIHNTFTPN
;
A
#
# COMPACT_ATOMS: atom_id res chain seq x y z
N MET A 1 74.30 -11.29 34.60
CA MET A 1 73.58 -11.31 33.31
C MET A 1 72.10 -11.17 33.61
N ALA A 2 71.48 -10.04 33.23
CA ALA A 2 70.05 -9.83 33.40
C ALA A 2 69.31 -10.38 32.19
N ASP A 3 68.38 -11.31 32.42
CA ASP A 3 67.55 -11.96 31.42
C ASP A 3 66.44 -10.98 30.97
N GLN A 4 66.55 -10.45 29.75
CA GLN A 4 65.58 -9.54 29.14
C GLN A 4 64.45 -10.37 28.51
N ASN A 5 63.45 -10.74 29.31
CA ASN A 5 62.22 -11.37 28.81
C ASN A 5 61.36 -10.32 28.07
N ILE A 6 61.64 -10.12 26.78
CA ILE A 6 60.81 -9.28 25.91
C ILE A 6 59.49 -10.01 25.65
N THR A 7 58.50 -9.80 26.50
CA THR A 7 57.14 -10.33 26.30
C THR A 7 56.47 -9.59 25.12
N THR A 8 56.63 -10.12 23.91
CA THR A 8 55.91 -9.63 22.73
C THR A 8 54.41 -9.81 22.94
N THR A 9 53.70 -8.72 23.23
CA THR A 9 52.26 -8.76 23.44
C THR A 9 51.55 -9.07 22.11
N LYS A 10 50.97 -10.27 21.99
CA LYS A 10 50.29 -10.74 20.78
C LYS A 10 49.04 -9.88 20.48
N THR A 11 48.82 -9.53 19.21
CA THR A 11 47.59 -8.85 18.75
C THR A 11 46.52 -9.89 18.45
N ASN A 12 45.27 -9.62 18.87
CA ASN A 12 44.18 -10.56 18.68
C ASN A 12 43.74 -10.62 17.20
N THR A 13 43.95 -11.77 16.56
CA THR A 13 43.59 -11.99 15.15
C THR A 13 42.09 -11.86 14.90
N LEU A 14 41.24 -12.17 15.89
CA LEU A 14 39.79 -12.09 15.76
C LEU A 14 39.29 -10.63 15.74
N ALA A 15 40.00 -9.71 16.40
CA ALA A 15 39.72 -8.28 16.31
C ALA A 15 39.99 -7.71 14.91
N ILE A 16 41.06 -8.18 14.26
CA ILE A 16 41.40 -7.81 12.88
C ILE A 16 40.38 -8.43 11.90
N ALA A 17 40.12 -9.73 12.04
CA ALA A 17 39.15 -10.42 11.21
C ALA A 17 37.74 -9.80 11.33
N GLY A 18 37.30 -9.48 12.54
CA GLY A 18 36.01 -8.84 12.80
C GLY A 18 35.89 -7.46 12.16
N LEU A 19 36.97 -6.66 12.17
CA LEU A 19 36.98 -5.37 11.48
C LEU A 19 36.88 -5.53 9.96
N ILE A 20 37.59 -6.49 9.36
CA ILE A 20 37.53 -6.72 7.90
C ILE A 20 36.15 -7.24 7.49
N THR A 21 35.60 -8.21 8.23
CA THR A 21 34.29 -8.79 7.91
C THR A 21 33.14 -7.83 8.17
N ALA A 22 33.29 -6.83 9.06
CA ALA A 22 32.29 -5.80 9.33
C ALA A 22 31.84 -5.01 8.08
N PHE A 23 32.69 -4.89 7.05
CA PHE A 23 32.36 -4.17 5.81
C PHE A 23 31.43 -4.96 4.90
N PHE A 24 31.48 -6.29 4.93
CA PHE A 24 30.77 -7.15 3.98
C PHE A 24 29.61 -7.91 4.64
N LEU A 25 29.83 -8.36 5.88
CA LEU A 25 28.91 -9.19 6.66
C LEU A 25 28.79 -8.58 8.06
N PRO A 26 27.97 -7.53 8.25
CA PRO A 26 27.93 -6.75 9.47
C PRO A 26 27.66 -7.60 10.72
N LEU A 27 26.79 -8.60 10.62
CA LEU A 27 26.51 -9.52 11.73
C LEU A 27 27.73 -10.37 12.11
N VAL A 28 28.44 -10.92 11.12
CA VAL A 28 29.64 -11.74 11.37
C VAL A 28 30.77 -10.88 11.91
N GLY A 29 30.97 -9.68 11.36
CA GLY A 29 31.93 -8.69 11.85
C GLY A 29 31.66 -8.30 13.30
N LEU A 30 30.41 -8.01 13.64
CA LEU A 30 29.98 -7.67 14.99
C LEU A 30 30.30 -8.78 15.98
N ILE A 31 29.92 -10.03 15.67
CA ILE A 31 30.17 -11.18 16.53
C ILE A 31 31.68 -11.40 16.72
N CYS A 32 32.47 -11.41 15.64
CA CYS A 32 33.92 -11.57 15.72
C CYS A 32 34.58 -10.46 16.54
N SER A 33 34.16 -9.22 16.38
CA SER A 33 34.70 -8.08 17.14
C SER A 33 34.31 -8.13 18.62
N ILE A 34 33.09 -8.56 18.99
CA ILE A 34 32.68 -8.75 20.39
C ILE A 34 33.49 -9.87 21.05
N ILE A 35 33.65 -11.00 20.36
CA ILE A 35 34.44 -12.12 20.89
C ILE A 35 35.92 -11.73 21.01
N GLY A 36 36.47 -11.02 20.02
CA GLY A 36 37.84 -10.50 20.04
C GLY A 36 38.06 -9.53 21.20
N LEU A 37 37.12 -8.62 21.45
CA LEU A 37 37.16 -7.70 22.59
C LEU A 37 37.16 -8.45 23.93
N THR A 38 36.32 -9.49 24.04
CA THR A 38 36.27 -10.35 25.23
C THR A 38 37.60 -11.08 25.46
N GLN A 39 38.23 -11.61 24.41
CA GLN A 39 39.53 -12.27 24.49
C GLN A 39 40.64 -11.30 24.91
N ILE A 40 40.66 -10.11 24.33
CA ILE A 40 41.62 -9.05 24.67
C ILE A 40 41.55 -8.67 26.14
N ASN A 41 40.34 -8.51 26.68
CA ASN A 41 40.14 -8.20 28.09
C ASN A 41 40.59 -9.34 29.02
N LYS A 42 40.39 -10.60 28.63
CA LYS A 42 40.77 -11.78 29.44
C LYS A 42 42.27 -12.11 29.36
N ARG A 43 42.88 -11.98 28.17
CA ARG A 43 44.26 -12.41 27.88
C ARG A 43 45.27 -11.26 27.87
N LYS A 44 44.82 -10.02 28.09
CA LYS A 44 45.61 -8.79 27.99
C LYS A 44 46.37 -8.65 26.66
N GLU A 45 45.72 -9.08 25.57
CA GLU A 45 46.25 -8.99 24.20
C GLU A 45 46.10 -7.57 23.64
N ARG A 46 46.83 -7.23 22.57
CA ARG A 46 46.67 -5.95 21.85
C ARG A 46 45.50 -6.01 20.86
N GLY A 47 44.97 -4.85 20.46
CA GLY A 47 43.92 -4.74 19.42
C GLY A 47 42.55 -4.28 19.91
N ARG A 48 42.44 -3.77 21.14
CA ARG A 48 41.17 -3.30 21.71
C ARG A 48 40.49 -2.23 20.84
N GLY A 49 41.29 -1.28 20.31
CA GLY A 49 40.81 -0.27 19.37
C GLY A 49 40.24 -0.88 18.09
N LEU A 50 40.91 -1.89 17.51
CA LEU A 50 40.44 -2.60 16.31
C LEU A 50 39.11 -3.32 16.55
N ALA A 51 38.96 -3.97 17.70
CA ALA A 51 37.71 -4.62 18.06
C ALA A 51 36.56 -3.61 18.22
N ILE A 52 36.81 -2.49 18.90
CA ILE A 52 35.81 -1.42 19.06
C ILE A 52 35.45 -0.81 17.69
N SER A 53 36.43 -0.52 16.84
CA SER A 53 36.20 -0.05 15.48
C SER A 53 35.37 -1.04 14.67
N GLY A 54 35.64 -2.35 14.78
CA GLY A 54 34.86 -3.38 14.09
C GLY A 54 33.40 -3.44 14.53
N ILE A 55 33.14 -3.26 15.83
CA ILE A 55 31.77 -3.14 16.36
C ILE A 55 31.06 -1.92 15.77
N VAL A 56 31.70 -0.74 15.82
CA VAL A 56 31.12 0.52 15.33
C VAL A 56 30.84 0.44 13.82
N VAL A 57 31.80 -0.04 13.03
CA VAL A 57 31.65 -0.20 11.57
C VAL A 57 30.51 -1.17 11.26
N SER A 58 30.43 -2.30 11.97
CA SER A 58 29.36 -3.28 11.77
C SER A 58 27.97 -2.67 12.00
N ILE A 59 27.80 -1.87 13.05
CA ILE A 59 26.52 -1.21 13.34
C ILE A 59 26.18 -0.21 12.24
N LEU A 60 27.13 0.65 11.85
CA LEU A 60 26.90 1.68 10.83
C LEU A 60 26.57 1.07 9.45
N VAL A 61 27.35 0.07 9.02
CA VAL A 61 27.12 -0.63 7.75
C VAL A 61 25.81 -1.40 7.80
N GLY A 62 25.49 -2.07 8.91
CA GLY A 62 24.21 -2.77 9.09
C GLY A 62 23.00 -1.84 8.98
N ILE A 63 23.05 -0.66 9.62
CA ILE A 63 21.99 0.36 9.52
C ILE A 63 21.89 0.88 8.08
N ALA A 64 23.01 1.20 7.43
CA ALA A 64 23.02 1.70 6.05
C ALA A 64 22.45 0.67 5.06
N GLN A 65 22.78 -0.62 5.22
CA GLN A 65 22.22 -1.70 4.42
C GLN A 65 20.70 -1.84 4.64
N LEU A 66 20.24 -1.75 5.89
CA LEU A 66 18.81 -1.80 6.20
C LEU A 66 18.05 -0.62 5.57
N ILE A 67 18.57 0.60 5.67
CA ILE A 67 17.99 1.80 5.05
C ILE A 67 17.94 1.62 3.53
N THR A 68 19.03 1.16 2.92
CA THR A 68 19.11 0.94 1.47
C THR A 68 18.08 -0.10 1.03
N LEU A 69 17.93 -1.19 1.77
CA LEU A 69 16.92 -2.22 1.49
C LEU A 69 15.50 -1.63 1.52
N VAL A 70 15.17 -0.83 2.54
CA VAL A 70 13.86 -0.17 2.65
C VAL A 70 13.62 0.75 1.45
N ILE A 71 14.61 1.55 1.05
CA ILE A 71 14.51 2.43 -0.11
C ILE A 71 14.33 1.64 -1.40
N VAL A 72 15.09 0.55 -1.60
CA VAL A 72 14.98 -0.30 -2.79
C VAL A 72 13.61 -0.97 -2.86
N VAL A 73 13.12 -1.54 -1.75
CA VAL A 73 11.79 -2.15 -1.70
C VAL A 73 10.70 -1.11 -1.99
N ALA A 74 10.82 0.10 -1.43
CA ALA A 74 9.90 1.20 -1.72
C ALA A 74 9.96 1.63 -3.20
N ALA A 75 11.14 1.65 -3.82
CA ALA A 75 11.32 2.00 -5.23
C ALA A 75 10.87 0.88 -6.19
N MET A 76 10.91 -0.38 -5.76
CA MET A 76 10.43 -1.53 -6.53
C MET A 76 8.90 -1.63 -6.56
N ASN A 77 8.20 -0.99 -5.62
CA ASN A 77 6.78 -0.72 -5.78
C ASN A 77 6.62 0.34 -6.88
N SER A 78 6.58 -0.12 -8.13
CA SER A 78 6.18 0.69 -9.28
C SER A 78 4.74 1.13 -9.05
N GLY A 79 4.59 2.29 -8.39
CA GLY A 79 3.31 2.86 -8.00
C GLY A 79 2.41 3.01 -9.22
N VAL A 80 1.11 2.83 -9.00
CA VAL A 80 0.11 3.06 -10.02
C VAL A 80 -0.02 4.57 -10.20
N THR A 81 0.43 5.10 -11.33
CA THR A 81 0.25 6.50 -11.68
C THR A 81 -1.22 6.79 -11.93
N LEU A 82 -1.76 7.81 -11.25
CA LEU A 82 -3.15 8.23 -11.41
C LEU A 82 -3.23 9.47 -12.31
N THR A 83 -4.21 9.47 -13.19
CA THR A 83 -4.67 10.64 -13.97
C THR A 83 -6.10 10.99 -13.57
N THR A 84 -6.66 12.09 -14.08
CA THR A 84 -7.98 12.60 -13.68
C THR A 84 -8.92 12.68 -14.87
N TYR A 85 -10.09 12.06 -14.75
CA TYR A 85 -11.23 12.30 -15.61
C TYR A 85 -12.11 13.38 -14.99
N ARG A 86 -12.65 14.28 -15.82
CA ARG A 86 -13.56 15.34 -15.39
C ARG A 86 -14.80 15.34 -16.26
N ASP A 87 -15.95 15.32 -15.63
CA ASP A 87 -17.24 15.54 -16.27
C ASP A 87 -17.76 16.91 -15.88
N ASN A 88 -17.70 17.87 -16.81
CA ASN A 88 -18.17 19.24 -16.58
C ASN A 88 -19.69 19.37 -16.71
N THR A 89 -20.37 18.37 -17.29
CA THR A 89 -21.82 18.39 -17.48
C THR A 89 -22.52 17.99 -16.19
N ILE A 90 -22.08 16.90 -15.57
CA ILE A 90 -22.62 16.40 -14.30
C ILE A 90 -21.93 17.09 -13.12
N GLY A 91 -20.69 17.56 -13.29
CA GLY A 91 -19.93 18.25 -12.27
C GLY A 91 -19.25 17.29 -11.30
N TYR A 92 -18.36 16.43 -11.79
CA TYR A 92 -17.50 15.63 -10.91
C TYR A 92 -16.12 15.40 -11.51
N SER A 93 -15.18 14.99 -10.66
CA SER A 93 -13.89 14.50 -11.09
C SER A 93 -13.52 13.21 -10.37
N VAL A 94 -12.87 12.30 -11.08
CA VAL A 94 -12.44 11.00 -10.57
C VAL A 94 -11.02 10.72 -11.03
N LYS A 95 -10.16 10.32 -10.09
CA LYS A 95 -8.84 9.81 -10.43
C LYS A 95 -8.95 8.37 -10.93
N TYR A 96 -8.03 7.95 -11.79
CA TYR A 96 -7.97 6.57 -12.27
C TYR A 96 -6.55 6.21 -12.73
N PRO A 97 -6.17 4.93 -12.71
CA PRO A 97 -4.86 4.49 -13.19
C PRO A 97 -4.63 4.82 -14.66
N GLU A 98 -3.44 5.35 -14.97
CA GLU A 98 -3.05 5.68 -16.33
C GLU A 98 -3.10 4.45 -17.26
N GLY A 99 -3.62 4.66 -18.48
CA GLY A 99 -3.76 3.61 -19.49
C GLY A 99 -4.96 2.68 -19.30
N TRP A 100 -5.90 3.00 -18.40
CA TRP A 100 -7.21 2.34 -18.36
C TRP A 100 -8.17 2.98 -19.37
N ASN A 101 -9.08 2.18 -19.91
CA ASN A 101 -10.04 2.63 -20.92
C ASN A 101 -11.29 3.16 -20.25
N ILE A 102 -11.79 4.31 -20.72
CA ILE A 102 -13.02 4.93 -20.25
C ILE A 102 -14.13 4.65 -21.26
N ALA A 103 -15.30 4.26 -20.77
CA ALA A 103 -16.51 4.08 -21.57
C ALA A 103 -17.72 4.65 -20.82
N PRO A 104 -18.76 5.15 -21.52
CA PRO A 104 -20.00 5.54 -20.87
C PRO A 104 -20.72 4.31 -20.29
N GLN A 105 -21.44 4.53 -19.19
CA GLN A 105 -22.32 3.52 -18.62
C GLN A 105 -23.64 3.50 -19.39
N ASN A 106 -24.05 2.31 -19.86
CA ASN A 106 -25.29 2.12 -20.64
C ASN A 106 -26.39 1.54 -19.75
N VAL A 107 -26.78 2.26 -18.70
CA VAL A 107 -27.86 1.84 -17.79
C VAL A 107 -28.92 2.92 -17.77
N GLU A 108 -30.18 2.54 -18.01
CA GLU A 108 -31.30 3.47 -18.00
C GLU A 108 -31.42 4.19 -16.65
N GLY A 109 -31.53 5.51 -16.68
CA GLY A 109 -31.64 6.33 -15.46
C GLY A 109 -30.33 6.59 -14.71
N VAL A 110 -29.19 6.07 -15.20
CA VAL A 110 -27.87 6.31 -14.61
C VAL A 110 -26.97 7.00 -15.64
N GLN A 111 -26.45 8.17 -15.29
CA GLN A 111 -25.41 8.81 -16.10
C GLN A 111 -24.07 8.52 -15.46
N GLY A 112 -23.07 8.10 -16.23
CA GLY A 112 -21.86 7.62 -15.60
C GLY A 112 -20.84 7.08 -16.58
N ILE A 113 -19.70 6.66 -16.02
CA ILE A 113 -18.63 6.04 -16.76
C ILE A 113 -18.16 4.76 -16.07
N ILE A 114 -17.62 3.87 -16.90
CA ILE A 114 -16.88 2.69 -16.47
C ILE A 114 -15.44 2.89 -16.96
N ILE A 115 -14.48 2.78 -16.05
CA ILE A 115 -13.05 2.84 -16.35
C ILE A 115 -12.47 1.47 -16.04
N LYS A 116 -11.93 0.77 -17.05
CA LYS A 116 -11.44 -0.60 -16.86
C LYS A 116 -10.17 -0.87 -17.65
N LYS A 117 -9.40 -1.86 -17.17
CA LYS A 117 -8.29 -2.45 -17.91
C LYS A 117 -8.49 -3.94 -18.05
N GLU A 118 -8.53 -4.41 -19.29
CA GLU A 118 -8.67 -5.82 -19.62
C GLU A 118 -7.32 -6.41 -20.06
N TYR A 119 -7.10 -7.69 -19.78
CA TYR A 119 -6.03 -8.44 -20.40
C TYR A 119 -6.30 -8.54 -21.89
N LYS A 120 -5.36 -8.04 -22.70
CA LYS A 120 -5.38 -8.29 -24.15
C LYS A 120 -5.44 -9.80 -24.37
N GLN A 121 -6.46 -10.27 -25.07
CA GLN A 121 -6.67 -11.66 -25.54
C GLN A 121 -7.19 -12.71 -24.53
N THR A 122 -7.42 -12.39 -23.24
CA THR A 122 -7.98 -13.38 -22.28
C THR A 122 -9.35 -13.01 -21.70
N GLY A 123 -9.81 -11.77 -21.88
CA GLY A 123 -11.10 -11.30 -21.34
C GLY A 123 -11.12 -11.07 -19.82
N LYS A 124 -10.03 -11.35 -19.09
CA LYS A 124 -9.94 -11.09 -17.65
C LYS A 124 -9.76 -9.59 -17.37
N SER A 125 -10.41 -9.07 -16.33
CA SER A 125 -10.25 -7.68 -15.86
C SER A 125 -9.12 -7.56 -14.84
N TYR A 126 -8.23 -6.58 -14.99
CA TYR A 126 -7.24 -6.21 -13.97
C TYR A 126 -7.88 -5.46 -12.80
N GLY A 127 -8.99 -4.79 -13.08
CA GLY A 127 -9.67 -3.90 -12.17
C GLY A 127 -10.60 -2.98 -12.95
N GLN A 128 -11.57 -2.45 -12.24
CA GLN A 128 -12.64 -1.64 -12.78
C GLN A 128 -13.05 -0.57 -11.78
N ILE A 129 -13.32 0.62 -12.29
CA ILE A 129 -13.88 1.75 -11.56
C ILE A 129 -15.21 2.08 -12.24
N GLU A 130 -16.25 2.26 -11.45
CA GLU A 130 -17.56 2.68 -11.91
C GLU A 130 -17.93 3.97 -11.20
N VAL A 131 -18.41 4.95 -11.96
CA VAL A 131 -19.01 6.16 -11.42
C VAL A 131 -20.42 6.27 -11.97
N GLY A 132 -21.41 6.20 -11.08
CA GLY A 132 -22.82 6.42 -11.40
C GLY A 132 -23.33 7.71 -10.76
N TYR A 133 -24.07 8.49 -11.53
CA TYR A 133 -24.82 9.66 -11.09
C TYR A 133 -26.31 9.41 -11.29
N PHE A 134 -27.07 9.74 -10.25
CA PHE A 134 -28.53 9.71 -10.26
C PHE A 134 -29.03 11.12 -9.97
N ALA A 135 -29.81 11.65 -10.91
CA ALA A 135 -30.43 12.97 -10.77
C ALA A 135 -31.37 12.99 -9.55
N PRO A 136 -31.47 14.12 -8.85
CA PRO A 136 -32.33 14.24 -7.68
C PRO A 136 -33.80 13.99 -8.07
N PRO A 137 -34.51 13.09 -7.36
CA PRO A 137 -35.92 12.85 -7.62
C PRO A 137 -36.76 14.09 -7.24
N ALA A 138 -37.84 14.35 -7.98
CA ALA A 138 -38.68 15.53 -7.80
C ALA A 138 -39.21 15.74 -6.37
N ASN A 139 -39.47 14.64 -5.64
CA ASN A 139 -40.01 14.66 -4.28
C ASN A 139 -38.98 14.24 -3.21
N GLY A 140 -37.68 14.19 -3.56
CA GLY A 140 -36.67 13.62 -2.68
C GLY A 140 -36.79 12.10 -2.52
N TYR A 141 -35.94 11.52 -1.68
CA TYR A 141 -35.98 10.08 -1.38
C TYR A 141 -36.95 9.82 -0.21
N SER A 142 -37.80 8.81 -0.36
CA SER A 142 -38.79 8.41 0.66
C SER A 142 -38.19 7.56 1.80
N GLN A 143 -36.97 7.07 1.61
CA GLN A 143 -36.24 6.25 2.56
C GLN A 143 -34.77 6.66 2.59
N ASP A 144 -34.01 6.08 3.51
CA ASP A 144 -32.56 6.25 3.58
C ASP A 144 -31.91 5.66 2.33
N ILE A 145 -31.75 6.48 1.29
CA ILE A 145 -31.25 6.05 -0.01
C ILE A 145 -29.83 5.50 0.09
N LEU A 146 -29.01 5.98 1.04
CA LEU A 146 -27.68 5.46 1.26
C LEU A 146 -27.75 4.00 1.69
N GLN A 147 -28.59 3.70 2.70
CA GLN A 147 -28.75 2.32 3.19
C GLN A 147 -29.45 1.44 2.16
N ALA A 148 -30.49 1.93 1.49
CA ALA A 148 -31.20 1.17 0.46
C ALA A 148 -30.27 0.79 -0.70
N THR A 149 -29.39 1.71 -1.13
CA THR A 149 -28.39 1.44 -2.16
C THR A 149 -27.35 0.45 -1.67
N ALA A 150 -26.85 0.60 -0.43
CA ALA A 150 -25.92 -0.33 0.19
C ALA A 150 -26.48 -1.76 0.26
N ASP A 151 -27.74 -1.90 0.67
CA ASP A 151 -28.42 -3.19 0.78
C ASP A 151 -28.71 -3.80 -0.60
N GLY A 152 -28.98 -2.97 -1.61
CA GLY A 152 -29.04 -3.39 -3.01
C GLY A 152 -27.71 -3.99 -3.48
N ILE A 153 -26.59 -3.33 -3.19
CA ILE A 153 -25.25 -3.82 -3.52
C ILE A 153 -24.97 -5.16 -2.83
N LYS A 154 -25.27 -5.29 -1.53
CA LYS A 154 -25.08 -6.53 -0.76
C LYS A 154 -25.85 -7.71 -1.34
N LYS A 155 -26.99 -7.47 -2.00
CA LYS A 155 -27.86 -8.50 -2.61
C LYS A 155 -27.54 -8.77 -4.08
N SER A 156 -26.86 -7.84 -4.75
CA SER A 156 -26.63 -7.91 -6.20
C SER A 156 -25.69 -9.05 -6.62
N ASN A 157 -24.71 -9.38 -5.78
CA ASN A 157 -23.69 -10.38 -6.10
C ASN A 157 -23.83 -11.64 -5.24
N LYS A 158 -23.51 -12.78 -5.85
CA LYS A 158 -23.53 -14.09 -5.19
C LYS A 158 -22.44 -14.15 -4.10
N ASN A 159 -22.81 -14.70 -2.94
CA ASN A 159 -21.89 -14.91 -1.81
C ASN A 159 -21.18 -13.63 -1.33
N THR A 160 -21.89 -12.50 -1.36
CA THR A 160 -21.35 -11.22 -0.88
C THR A 160 -21.09 -11.25 0.62
N THR A 161 -19.88 -10.86 1.03
CA THR A 161 -19.46 -10.66 2.41
C THR A 161 -19.08 -9.20 2.62
N VAL A 162 -19.58 -8.58 3.69
CA VAL A 162 -19.23 -7.19 4.06
C VAL A 162 -18.05 -7.23 5.02
N LEU A 163 -16.91 -6.68 4.61
CA LEU A 163 -15.71 -6.57 5.42
C LEU A 163 -15.68 -5.27 6.24
N TYR A 164 -16.28 -4.22 5.69
CA TYR A 164 -16.33 -2.90 6.31
C TYR A 164 -17.58 -2.16 5.82
N GLU A 165 -18.21 -1.44 6.74
CA GLU A 165 -19.31 -0.52 6.46
C GLU A 165 -19.18 0.69 7.36
N ASN A 166 -19.22 1.88 6.77
CA ASN A 166 -19.20 3.12 7.52
C ASN A 166 -20.12 4.14 6.87
N LYS A 167 -20.98 4.72 7.70
CA LYS A 167 -21.81 5.86 7.34
C LYS A 167 -21.25 7.10 8.03
N SER A 168 -21.12 8.17 7.27
CA SER A 168 -20.64 9.46 7.74
C SER A 168 -21.45 10.58 7.10
N SER A 169 -21.51 11.73 7.76
CA SER A 169 -22.14 12.93 7.20
C SER A 169 -21.35 14.15 7.65
N ALA A 170 -20.90 14.94 6.69
CA ALA A 170 -20.13 16.16 6.95
C ALA A 170 -20.42 17.20 5.86
N ASN A 171 -20.54 18.46 6.24
CA ASN A 171 -20.68 19.60 5.32
C ASN A 171 -21.80 19.45 4.26
N GLY A 172 -22.92 18.80 4.60
CA GLY A 172 -24.04 18.57 3.68
C GLY A 172 -23.80 17.47 2.64
N LEU A 173 -22.74 16.67 2.80
CA LEU A 173 -22.47 15.45 2.06
C LEU A 173 -22.62 14.25 3.02
N SER A 174 -23.60 13.39 2.75
CA SER A 174 -23.76 12.15 3.49
C SER A 174 -23.19 11.00 2.68
N THR A 175 -22.35 10.18 3.29
CA THR A 175 -21.62 9.10 2.61
C THR A 175 -21.83 7.77 3.30
N LEU A 176 -21.91 6.70 2.52
CA LEU A 176 -21.85 5.32 3.03
C LEU A 176 -20.79 4.56 2.22
N THR A 177 -19.74 4.11 2.88
CA THR A 177 -18.66 3.33 2.28
C THR A 177 -18.75 1.87 2.69
N LEU A 178 -18.63 0.98 1.72
CA LEU A 178 -18.60 -0.47 1.86
C LEU A 178 -17.27 -1.02 1.35
N LEU A 179 -16.72 -2.00 2.05
CA LEU A 179 -15.74 -2.93 1.49
C LEU A 179 -16.37 -4.31 1.47
N THR A 180 -16.48 -4.91 0.29
CA THR A 180 -17.15 -6.20 0.10
C THR A 180 -16.25 -7.17 -0.66
N THR A 181 -16.49 -8.45 -0.44
CA THR A 181 -16.01 -9.52 -1.32
C THR A 181 -17.18 -10.30 -1.85
N TYR A 182 -17.12 -10.76 -3.10
CA TYR A 182 -18.17 -11.55 -3.72
C TYR A 182 -17.59 -12.48 -4.80
N ASP A 183 -18.38 -13.45 -5.25
CA ASP A 183 -17.96 -14.35 -6.31
C ASP A 183 -18.21 -13.70 -7.68
N GLY A 184 -17.15 -13.42 -8.44
CA GLY A 184 -17.21 -12.97 -9.83
C GLY A 184 -17.05 -14.13 -10.81
N GLU A 185 -17.07 -13.83 -12.11
CA GLU A 185 -17.04 -14.84 -13.18
C GLU A 185 -15.80 -15.74 -13.14
N THR A 186 -14.64 -15.17 -12.80
CA THR A 186 -13.35 -15.87 -12.85
C THR A 186 -12.70 -16.09 -11.48
N GLY A 187 -13.38 -15.75 -10.38
CA GLY A 187 -12.84 -15.84 -9.03
C GLY A 187 -13.46 -14.81 -8.07
N LYS A 188 -12.90 -14.72 -6.86
CA LYS A 188 -13.34 -13.73 -5.87
C LYS A 188 -12.93 -12.32 -6.29
N ILE A 189 -13.90 -11.42 -6.20
CA ILE A 189 -13.72 -9.99 -6.42
C ILE A 189 -13.78 -9.30 -5.07
N LYS A 190 -12.90 -8.32 -4.88
CA LYS A 190 -12.97 -7.38 -3.76
C LYS A 190 -13.30 -6.01 -4.31
N ALA A 191 -14.25 -5.34 -3.68
CA ALA A 191 -14.78 -4.07 -4.13
C ALA A 191 -14.95 -3.09 -2.97
N LYS A 192 -14.51 -1.86 -3.18
CA LYS A 192 -14.80 -0.71 -2.32
C LYS A 192 -15.82 0.15 -3.04
N THR A 193 -16.93 0.46 -2.37
CA THR A 193 -17.99 1.30 -2.93
C THR A 193 -18.31 2.43 -1.97
N THR A 194 -18.31 3.67 -2.45
CA THR A 194 -18.75 4.83 -1.68
C THR A 194 -19.96 5.45 -2.37
N ILE A 195 -21.05 5.50 -1.62
CA ILE A 195 -22.31 6.14 -2.00
C ILE A 195 -22.32 7.52 -1.36
N MET A 196 -22.64 8.56 -2.12
CA MET A 196 -22.61 9.94 -1.67
C MET A 196 -23.93 10.62 -2.03
N LEU A 197 -24.59 11.19 -1.03
CA LEU A 197 -25.81 11.97 -1.15
C LEU A 197 -25.48 13.43 -0.88
N LYS A 198 -25.62 14.28 -1.89
CA LYS A 198 -25.48 15.72 -1.79
C LYS A 198 -26.73 16.35 -1.16
N LYS A 199 -26.59 17.59 -0.69
CA LYS A 199 -27.66 18.41 -0.11
C LYS A 199 -28.84 18.66 -1.07
N ASP A 200 -28.58 18.66 -2.38
CA ASP A 200 -29.59 18.81 -3.43
C ASP A 200 -30.30 17.49 -3.78
N ASN A 201 -30.04 16.41 -3.02
CA ASN A 201 -30.50 15.04 -3.26
C ASN A 201 -29.92 14.36 -4.50
N ALA A 202 -28.88 14.92 -5.14
CA ALA A 202 -28.14 14.17 -6.14
C ALA A 202 -27.36 13.02 -5.47
N LEU A 203 -27.37 11.85 -6.11
CA LEU A 203 -26.67 10.66 -5.62
C LEU A 203 -25.51 10.33 -6.56
N PHE A 204 -24.33 10.15 -5.99
CA PHE A 204 -23.16 9.62 -6.66
C PHE A 204 -22.80 8.27 -6.06
N VAL A 205 -22.44 7.32 -6.91
CA VAL A 205 -21.91 6.01 -6.50
C VAL A 205 -20.58 5.84 -7.20
N ILE A 206 -19.50 5.71 -6.43
CA ILE A 206 -18.20 5.30 -6.96
C ILE A 206 -17.87 3.92 -6.44
N SER A 207 -17.54 3.00 -7.34
CA SER A 207 -17.08 1.66 -6.99
C SER A 207 -15.72 1.39 -7.63
N THR A 208 -14.79 0.86 -6.86
CA THR A 208 -13.52 0.31 -7.35
C THR A 208 -13.47 -1.17 -7.01
N GLN A 209 -13.14 -2.00 -8.00
CA GLN A 209 -13.12 -3.44 -7.83
C GLN A 209 -11.96 -4.08 -8.58
N ALA A 210 -11.43 -5.15 -8.02
CA ALA A 210 -10.41 -5.97 -8.66
C ALA A 210 -10.55 -7.43 -8.21
N PRO A 211 -10.08 -8.39 -9.03
CA PRO A 211 -9.82 -9.74 -8.53
C PRO A 211 -8.96 -9.69 -7.26
N GLU A 212 -9.23 -10.57 -6.31
CA GLU A 212 -8.55 -10.58 -5.01
C GLU A 212 -7.02 -10.68 -5.16
N GLU A 213 -6.54 -11.45 -6.14
CA GLU A 213 -5.12 -11.57 -6.52
C GLU A 213 -4.47 -10.25 -6.98
N ASN A 214 -5.27 -9.28 -7.43
CA ASN A 214 -4.81 -7.98 -7.90
C ASN A 214 -5.13 -6.85 -6.91
N TRP A 215 -5.80 -7.14 -5.78
CA TRP A 215 -6.28 -6.11 -4.86
C TRP A 215 -5.12 -5.28 -4.28
N ASP A 216 -4.09 -5.94 -3.74
CA ASP A 216 -2.97 -5.26 -3.08
C ASP A 216 -2.16 -4.37 -4.04
N LYS A 217 -2.23 -4.64 -5.34
CA LYS A 217 -1.60 -3.79 -6.36
C LYS A 217 -2.31 -2.45 -6.53
N TYR A 218 -3.63 -2.42 -6.34
CA TYR A 218 -4.46 -1.24 -6.61
C TYR A 218 -5.09 -0.64 -5.36
N SER A 219 -5.01 -1.29 -4.19
CA SER A 219 -5.71 -0.88 -2.97
C SER A 219 -5.40 0.56 -2.58
N ASP A 220 -4.13 0.95 -2.60
CA ASP A 220 -3.71 2.31 -2.21
C ASP A 220 -4.24 3.34 -3.21
N SER A 221 -4.21 3.00 -4.50
CA SER A 221 -4.80 3.83 -5.55
C SER A 221 -6.31 3.92 -5.44
N PHE A 222 -7.01 2.84 -5.13
CA PHE A 222 -8.44 2.84 -4.89
C PHE A 222 -8.79 3.69 -3.67
N ASP A 223 -8.00 3.63 -2.60
CA ASP A 223 -8.16 4.52 -1.46
C ASP A 223 -7.99 5.99 -1.86
N GLU A 224 -6.96 6.32 -2.63
CA GLU A 224 -6.78 7.68 -3.14
C GLU A 224 -7.95 8.13 -4.04
N ILE A 225 -8.44 7.25 -4.92
CA ILE A 225 -9.56 7.53 -5.82
C ILE A 225 -10.83 7.85 -5.01
N HIS A 226 -11.16 7.03 -4.00
CA HIS A 226 -12.32 7.28 -3.15
C HIS A 226 -12.17 8.54 -2.30
N ASN A 227 -10.98 8.82 -1.78
CA ASN A 227 -10.72 9.98 -0.91
C ASN A 227 -10.67 11.30 -1.67
N THR A 228 -10.33 11.27 -2.96
CA THR A 228 -10.21 12.47 -3.81
C THR A 228 -11.42 12.69 -4.73
N PHE A 229 -12.32 11.70 -4.83
CA PHE A 229 -13.56 11.87 -5.59
C PHE A 229 -14.37 13.00 -4.99
N THR A 230 -14.62 14.02 -5.80
CA THR A 230 -15.38 15.20 -5.40
C THR A 230 -16.50 15.43 -6.40
N PRO A 231 -17.77 15.30 -5.97
CA PRO A 231 -18.87 15.84 -6.73
C PRO A 231 -18.86 17.38 -6.54
N ASN A 232 -18.65 18.10 -7.62
CA ASN A 232 -18.57 19.57 -7.66
C ASN A 232 -19.97 20.21 -7.59
#